data_AF-A0A165EVX0-F1
#
_entry.id   AF-A0A165EVX0-F1
#
_cell.length_a   1.000
_cell.length_b   1.000
_cell.length_c   1.000
_cell.angle_alpha   90.00
_cell.angle_beta   90.00
_cell.angle_gamma   90.00
#
_symmetry.space_group_name_H-M   'P 1'
#
loop_
_entity.id
_entity.type
_entity.pdbx_description
1 polymer ?
#
loop_
_entity_poly.entity_id
_entity_poly.type
_entity_poly.pdbx_seq_one_letter_code
_entity_poly.pdbx_strand_id
1 'polypeptide(L)' 'MLLFRSVNILNRQQEIPAPMVFSYLMGWGDVIKSHHYVSVYWTSFTGALLKADPELHRNRR' A
#
# COMPACT_ATOMS: atom_id res chain seq x y z
N MET A 1 -28.61 4.83 -8.41
CA MET A 1 -27.54 3.81 -8.41
C MET A 1 -26.14 4.33 -8.01
N LEU A 2 -25.99 5.60 -7.61
CA LEU A 2 -24.71 6.14 -7.09
C LEU A 2 -24.62 6.03 -5.56
N LEU A 3 -25.72 6.32 -4.84
CA LEU A 3 -25.80 6.16 -3.38
C LEU A 3 -25.42 4.75 -2.92
N PHE A 4 -25.89 3.70 -3.61
CA PHE A 4 -25.55 2.32 -3.29
C PHE A 4 -24.05 2.02 -3.45
N ARG A 5 -23.39 2.61 -4.46
CA ARG A 5 -21.94 2.47 -4.66
C ARG A 5 -21.17 3.22 -3.58
N SER A 6 -21.61 4.42 -3.21
CA SER A 6 -21.01 5.20 -2.12
C SER A 6 -21.13 4.46 -0.78
N VAL A 7 -22.32 3.93 -0.47
CA VAL A 7 -22.56 3.13 0.74
C VAL A 7 -21.72 1.86 0.75
N ASN A 8 -21.55 1.17 -0.40
CA ASN A 8 -20.69 -0.02 -0.45
C ASN A 8 -19.20 0.32 -0.30
N ILE A 9 -18.73 1.46 -0.82
CA ILE A 9 -17.35 1.91 -0.63
C ILE A 9 -17.12 2.30 0.83
N LEU A 10 -18.06 3.04 1.44
CA LEU A 10 -18.05 3.38 2.86
C LEU A 10 -18.10 2.12 3.73
N ASN A 11 -19.00 1.18 3.46
CA ASN A 11 -19.08 -0.08 4.18
C ASN A 11 -17.80 -0.91 4.03
N ARG A 12 -17.21 -0.99 2.82
CA ARG A 12 -15.91 -1.65 2.62
C ARG A 12 -14.78 -0.98 3.41
N GLN A 13 -14.87 0.33 3.65
CA GLN A 13 -13.93 1.07 4.50
C GLN A 13 -14.25 0.98 5.99
N GLN A 14 -15.52 0.73 6.34
CA GLN A 14 -16.05 0.63 7.71
C GLN A 14 -16.16 -0.80 8.24
N GLU A 15 -15.88 -1.81 7.41
CA GLU A 15 -15.71 -3.20 7.85
C GLU A 15 -14.48 -3.26 8.76
N ILE A 16 -14.70 -3.10 10.06
CA ILE A 16 -13.70 -3.38 11.09
C ILE A 16 -13.37 -4.86 10.95
N PRO A 17 -12.15 -5.22 10.49
CA PRO A 17 -11.78 -6.61 10.34
C PRO A 17 -11.92 -7.32 11.68
N ALA A 18 -12.41 -8.56 11.71
CA ALA A 18 -12.49 -9.33 12.95
C ALA A 18 -11.18 -9.29 13.79
N PRO A 19 -9.97 -9.34 13.18
CA PRO A 19 -8.71 -9.15 13.92
C PRO A 19 -8.57 -7.79 14.63
N MET A 20 -9.14 -6.73 14.07
CA MET A 20 -9.14 -5.39 14.68
C MET A 20 -10.09 -5.33 15.88
N VAL A 21 -11.23 -6.03 15.83
CA VAL A 21 -12.11 -6.20 17.01
C VAL A 21 -11.36 -6.89 18.14
N PHE A 22 -10.60 -7.94 17.83
CA PHE A 22 -9.77 -8.64 18.82
C PHE A 22 -8.64 -7.77 19.36
N SER A 23 -7.98 -6.92 18.56
CA SER A 23 -6.93 -6.03 19.05
C SER A 23 -7.46 -4.98 20.03
N TYR A 24 -8.67 -4.47 19.82
CA TYR A 24 -9.32 -3.59 20.80
C TYR A 24 -9.68 -4.33 22.09
N LEU A 25 -10.29 -5.53 21.99
CA LEU A 25 -10.64 -6.34 23.16
C LEU A 25 -9.42 -6.73 24.00
N MET A 26 -8.27 -6.95 23.34
CA MET A 26 -7.00 -7.28 24.01
C MET A 26 -6.22 -6.05 24.50
N GLY A 27 -6.73 -4.82 24.32
CA GLY A 27 -6.05 -3.59 24.71
C GLY A 27 -4.78 -3.29 23.91
N TRP A 28 -4.61 -3.92 22.73
CA TRP A 28 -3.47 -3.69 21.84
C TRP A 28 -3.59 -2.39 21.04
N GLY A 29 -4.76 -1.75 21.07
CA GLY A 29 -5.03 -0.48 20.42
C GLY A 29 -5.02 -0.55 18.89
N ASP A 30 -5.12 0.61 18.26
CA ASP A 30 -4.99 0.75 16.81
C ASP A 30 -3.54 0.95 16.42
N VAL A 31 -2.99 0.01 15.65
CA VAL A 31 -1.80 0.30 14.86
C VAL A 31 -2.27 1.00 13.60
N ILE A 32 -2.31 2.34 13.62
CA ILE A 32 -2.47 3.14 12.41
C ILE A 32 -1.27 2.85 11.51
N LYS A 33 -1.45 1.91 10.58
CA LYS A 33 -0.51 1.74 9.47
C LYS A 33 -0.77 2.87 8.50
N SER A 34 -0.01 3.95 8.63
CA SER A 34 0.11 5.03 7.63
C SER A 34 0.79 4.54 6.33
N HIS A 35 0.58 3.29 5.94
CA HIS A 35 1.22 2.67 4.79
C HIS A 35 0.46 3.13 3.55
N HIS A 36 0.89 4.26 3.01
CA HIS A 36 0.55 4.64 1.66
C HIS A 36 1.28 3.68 0.71
N TYR A 37 0.54 2.75 0.12
CA TYR A 37 1.05 1.96 -0.98
C TYR A 37 1.14 2.85 -2.21
N VAL A 38 2.35 3.07 -2.70
CA VAL A 38 2.59 3.75 -3.97
C VAL A 38 2.95 2.71 -5.04
N SER A 39 2.41 2.88 -6.23
CA SER A 39 2.79 2.08 -7.39
C SER A 39 4.22 2.40 -7.79
N VAL A 40 5.14 1.47 -7.59
CA VAL A 40 6.52 1.56 -8.10
C VAL A 40 6.61 0.76 -9.39
N TYR A 41 6.85 1.44 -10.50
CA TYR A 41 7.09 0.79 -11.78
C TYR A 41 8.55 0.36 -11.87
N TRP A 42 8.78 -0.91 -12.21
CA TRP A 42 10.12 -1.46 -12.34
C TRP A 42 10.98 -0.68 -13.35
N THR A 43 10.39 -0.23 -14.45
CA THR A 43 11.06 0.58 -15.48
C THR A 43 11.51 1.95 -14.97
N SER A 44 10.68 2.61 -14.16
CA SER A 44 11.03 3.90 -13.54
C SER A 44 12.14 3.73 -12.51
N PHE A 45 12.07 2.65 -11.71
CA PHE A 45 13.08 2.32 -10.72
C PHE A 45 14.43 2.02 -11.38
N THR A 46 14.47 1.14 -12.39
CA THR A 46 15.72 0.79 -13.09
C THR A 46 16.29 1.97 -13.85
N GLY A 47 15.46 2.81 -14.48
CA GLY A 47 15.91 4.05 -15.13
C GLY A 47 16.55 5.03 -14.16
N ALA A 48 15.97 5.22 -12.97
CA ALA A 48 16.54 6.06 -11.92
C ALA A 48 17.86 5.47 -11.38
N LEU A 49 17.90 4.17 -11.11
CA LEU A 49 19.08 3.45 -10.62
C LEU A 49 20.25 3.57 -11.59
N LEU A 50 20.01 3.32 -12.88
CA LEU A 50 21.05 3.35 -13.90
C LEU A 50 21.53 4.76 -14.23
N LYS A 51 20.72 5.78 -13.96
CA LYS A 51 21.12 7.19 -14.03
C LYS A 51 22.01 7.58 -12.85
N ALA A 52 21.71 7.07 -11.65
CA ALA A 52 22.50 7.32 -10.45
C ALA A 52 23.84 6.58 -10.48
N ASP A 53 23.85 5.34 -10.98
CA ASP A 53 25.02 4.46 -11.03
C ASP A 53 25.29 3.97 -12.47
N PRO A 54 25.90 4.79 -13.35
CA PRO A 54 26.14 4.42 -14.74
C PRO A 54 27.05 3.20 -14.93
N GLU A 55 27.90 2.89 -13.94
CA GLU A 55 28.81 1.73 -13.99
C GLU A 55 28.06 0.39 -13.98
N LEU A 56 26.83 0.38 -13.45
CA LEU A 56 25.97 -0.81 -13.41
C LEU A 56 25.52 -1.28 -14.80
N HIS A 57 25.55 -0.40 -15.82
CA HIS A 57 25.28 -0.78 -17.21
C HIS A 57 26.37 -1.67 -17.83
N ARG A 58 27.57 -1.76 -17.23
CA ARG A 58 28.75 -2.33 -17.88
C ARG A 58 28.93 -3.84 -17.68
N ASN A 59 27.85 -4.62 -17.59
CA ASN A 59 27.96 -6.08 -17.57
C ASN A 59 26.81 -6.76 -18.31
N ARG A 60 26.83 -6.63 -19.64
CA ARG A 60 26.19 -7.59 -20.54
C ARG A 60 27.32 -8.40 -21.18
N ARG A 61 27.80 -9.41 -20.44
CA ARG A 61 28.56 -10.52 -21.04
C ARG A 61 27.57 -11.54 -21.57
#